data_AF-K1UN27-F1
#
_entry.id   AF-K1UN27-F1
#
_cell.length_a   1.000
_cell.length_b   1.000
_cell.length_c   1.000
_cell.angle_alpha   90.00
_cell.angle_beta   90.00
_cell.angle_gamma   90.00
#
_symmetry.space_group_name_H-M   'P 1'
#
loop_
_entity.id
_entity.type
_entity.pdbx_description
1 polymer ?
#
loop_
_entity_poly.entity_id
_entity_poly.type
_entity_poly.pdbx_seq_one_letter_code
_entity_poly.pdbx_strand_id
1 'polypeptide(L)'
;WWHVFRFHQLTLNSLSQETFGILDFCWNGFAATESFYEKYDPADIRRQQWLEGPQYDKAGNPLLMTDGTQLNYTPHITSLFDASNPAKSNEGVRSVKYEYADGLQGECMDNDYVVYRYADILMMKGEALVRQGHPELAVPLFNEVRSRTGLPDYTASDLTLDEIYDERGREFAWEGLRRQDMIRFGKWCEPRDLKPNESPEYTKLYPIPTNIRKTNVNLKQNSGYPD
;
A
#
# COMPACT_ATOMS: atom_id res chain seq x y z
N TRP A 1 -8.82 -15.91 15.89
CA TRP A 1 -8.45 -15.16 14.67
C TRP A 1 -7.14 -15.74 14.19
N TRP A 2 -7.20 -16.52 13.12
CA TRP A 2 -6.02 -17.05 12.46
C TRP A 2 -5.29 -15.92 11.74
N HIS A 3 -3.96 -15.99 11.63
CA HIS A 3 -3.19 -15.04 10.82
C HIS A 3 -3.46 -15.36 9.35
N VAL A 4 -4.38 -14.61 8.77
CA VAL A 4 -4.98 -14.89 7.47
C VAL A 4 -4.33 -13.97 6.43
N PHE A 5 -3.66 -14.55 5.43
CA PHE A 5 -3.03 -13.80 4.35
C PHE A 5 -3.84 -13.93 3.05
N ARG A 6 -4.92 -13.13 2.93
CA ARG A 6 -5.91 -13.18 1.81
C ARG A 6 -5.92 -11.96 0.89
N PHE A 7 -4.76 -11.52 0.42
CA PHE A 7 -4.68 -10.34 -0.44
C PHE A 7 -5.51 -10.48 -1.72
N HIS A 8 -5.61 -11.68 -2.29
CA HIS A 8 -6.48 -11.92 -3.45
C HIS A 8 -7.94 -11.51 -3.19
N GLN A 9 -8.53 -11.95 -2.06
CA GLN A 9 -9.91 -11.61 -1.71
C GLN A 9 -10.06 -10.14 -1.39
N LEU A 10 -9.12 -9.54 -0.66
CA LEU A 10 -9.26 -8.17 -0.18
C LEU A 10 -9.19 -7.14 -1.31
N THR A 11 -8.42 -7.44 -2.37
CA THR A 11 -8.02 -6.44 -3.37
C THR A 11 -8.74 -6.61 -4.69
N LEU A 12 -8.71 -7.80 -5.26
CA LEU A 12 -9.02 -7.99 -6.67
C LEU A 12 -10.51 -7.87 -6.94
N ASN A 13 -10.85 -7.50 -8.16
CA ASN A 13 -12.16 -7.76 -8.72
C ASN A 13 -12.33 -9.28 -8.90
N SER A 14 -13.54 -9.82 -8.70
CA SER A 14 -13.80 -11.26 -8.91
C SER A 14 -13.47 -11.71 -10.35
N LEU A 15 -13.57 -10.83 -11.36
CA LEU A 15 -13.14 -11.17 -12.72
C LEU A 15 -11.66 -11.56 -12.82
N SER A 16 -10.80 -11.06 -11.93
CA SER A 16 -9.37 -11.41 -11.91
C SER A 16 -9.12 -12.89 -11.55
N GLN A 17 -10.14 -13.63 -11.12
CA GLN A 17 -10.10 -15.09 -11.00
C GLN A 17 -9.66 -15.76 -12.31
N GLU A 18 -10.16 -15.27 -13.45
CA GLU A 18 -9.84 -15.77 -14.80
C GLU A 18 -8.40 -15.45 -15.23
N THR A 19 -7.80 -14.38 -14.68
CA THR A 19 -6.39 -14.01 -14.93
C THR A 19 -5.44 -14.92 -14.16
N PHE A 20 -5.74 -15.17 -12.88
CA PHE A 20 -4.80 -15.82 -11.96
C PHE A 20 -5.14 -17.28 -11.65
N GLY A 21 -6.30 -17.77 -12.10
CA GLY A 21 -6.79 -19.12 -11.77
C GLY A 21 -7.25 -19.26 -10.32
N ILE A 22 -7.73 -18.16 -9.73
CA ILE A 22 -8.21 -18.16 -8.34
C ILE A 22 -9.62 -18.77 -8.32
N LEU A 23 -9.88 -19.71 -7.40
CA LEU A 23 -11.17 -20.38 -7.28
C LEU A 23 -12.17 -19.58 -6.42
N ASP A 24 -11.67 -18.79 -5.48
CA ASP A 24 -12.49 -17.99 -4.57
C ASP A 24 -12.85 -16.62 -5.13
N PHE A 25 -14.05 -16.15 -4.78
CA PHE A 25 -14.50 -14.80 -5.12
C PHE A 25 -13.64 -13.73 -4.45
N CYS A 26 -13.43 -12.62 -5.15
CA CYS A 26 -12.67 -11.47 -4.67
C CYS A 26 -13.60 -10.28 -4.37
N TRP A 27 -13.33 -9.57 -3.27
CA TRP A 27 -14.22 -8.57 -2.67
C TRP A 27 -14.04 -7.17 -3.21
N ASN A 28 -12.99 -6.94 -4.00
CA ASN A 28 -12.74 -5.67 -4.68
C ASN A 28 -12.66 -4.47 -3.71
N GLY A 29 -12.04 -4.66 -2.54
CA GLY A 29 -12.05 -3.69 -1.45
C GLY A 29 -10.87 -2.74 -1.45
N PHE A 30 -9.66 -3.27 -1.23
CA PHE A 30 -8.47 -2.44 -1.05
C PHE A 30 -7.81 -2.13 -2.40
N ALA A 31 -7.46 -0.86 -2.58
CA ALA A 31 -6.76 -0.34 -3.75
C ALA A 31 -5.74 0.73 -3.34
N ALA A 32 -4.73 0.97 -4.17
CA ALA A 32 -3.87 2.12 -3.98
C ALA A 32 -4.53 3.39 -4.51
N THR A 33 -4.26 4.53 -3.86
CA THR A 33 -4.73 5.84 -4.30
C THR A 33 -3.86 6.36 -5.45
N GLU A 34 -4.44 7.22 -6.28
CA GLU A 34 -3.79 7.86 -7.42
C GLU A 34 -2.49 8.57 -7.05
N SER A 35 -2.51 9.46 -6.04
CA SER A 35 -1.30 10.20 -5.62
C SER A 35 -0.16 9.30 -5.14
N PHE A 36 -0.46 8.10 -4.65
CA PHE A 36 0.57 7.15 -4.24
C PHE A 36 1.11 6.37 -5.44
N TYR A 37 0.22 5.97 -6.35
CA TYR A 37 0.59 5.34 -7.60
C TYR A 37 1.49 6.24 -8.47
N GLU A 38 1.18 7.53 -8.51
CA GLU A 38 1.96 8.54 -9.26
C GLU A 38 3.34 8.83 -8.67
N LYS A 39 3.65 8.35 -7.46
CA LYS A 39 5.00 8.47 -6.89
C LYS A 39 6.04 7.62 -7.60
N TYR A 40 5.60 6.61 -8.35
CA TYR A 40 6.47 5.75 -9.13
C TYR A 40 6.79 6.44 -10.46
N ASP A 41 8.08 6.59 -10.74
CA ASP A 41 8.52 6.92 -12.09
C ASP A 41 7.95 5.89 -13.08
N PRO A 42 7.44 6.27 -14.25
CA PRO A 42 6.96 5.32 -15.26
C PRO A 42 8.00 4.25 -15.68
N ALA A 43 9.30 4.54 -15.54
CA ALA A 43 10.38 3.60 -15.79
C ALA A 43 10.75 2.72 -14.58
N ASP A 44 10.19 2.98 -13.40
CA ASP A 44 10.40 2.17 -12.20
C ASP A 44 9.74 0.80 -12.37
N ILE A 45 10.54 -0.27 -12.44
CA ILE A 45 9.99 -1.63 -12.62
C ILE A 45 9.04 -2.05 -11.49
N ARG A 46 9.14 -1.45 -10.30
CA ARG A 46 8.24 -1.73 -9.16
C ARG A 46 6.81 -1.32 -9.48
N ARG A 47 6.59 -0.42 -10.44
CA ARG A 47 5.27 -0.02 -10.91
C ARG A 47 4.47 -1.21 -11.47
N GLN A 48 5.14 -2.24 -11.97
CA GLN A 48 4.52 -3.48 -12.47
C GLN A 48 3.79 -4.29 -11.39
N GLN A 49 4.04 -4.02 -10.11
CA GLN A 49 3.27 -4.65 -9.02
C GLN A 49 1.82 -4.16 -8.97
N TRP A 50 1.46 -3.12 -9.73
CA TRP A 50 0.13 -2.55 -9.77
C TRP A 50 -0.57 -2.97 -11.06
N LEU A 51 -1.74 -3.59 -10.92
CA LEU A 51 -2.65 -3.78 -12.05
C LEU A 51 -3.30 -2.44 -12.38
N GLU A 52 -2.77 -1.80 -13.42
CA GLU A 52 -3.35 -0.67 -14.14
C GLU A 52 -3.74 -1.15 -15.55
N GLY A 53 -4.80 -0.57 -16.11
CA GLY A 53 -5.15 -0.75 -17.50
C GLY A 53 -6.12 -1.90 -17.77
N PRO A 54 -6.37 -2.20 -19.05
CA PRO A 54 -7.26 -3.28 -19.47
C PRO A 54 -6.80 -4.65 -18.95
N GLN A 55 -7.74 -5.43 -18.42
CA GLN A 55 -7.47 -6.74 -17.82
C GLN A 55 -7.92 -7.88 -18.73
N TYR A 56 -7.20 -9.00 -18.65
CA TYR A 56 -7.36 -10.15 -19.54
C TYR A 56 -7.34 -11.46 -18.75
N ASP A 57 -8.01 -12.49 -19.27
CA ASP A 57 -7.90 -13.86 -18.77
C ASP A 57 -6.54 -14.49 -19.14
N LYS A 58 -6.28 -15.72 -18.66
CA LYS A 58 -5.07 -16.49 -19.01
C LYS A 58 -4.86 -16.74 -20.50
N ALA A 59 -5.94 -16.73 -21.30
CA ALA A 59 -5.89 -16.93 -22.74
C ALA A 59 -5.72 -15.61 -23.52
N GLY A 60 -5.69 -14.48 -22.83
CA GLY A 60 -5.58 -13.14 -23.42
C GLY A 60 -6.91 -12.55 -23.89
N ASN A 61 -8.06 -13.12 -23.52
CA ASN A 61 -9.36 -12.52 -23.81
C ASN A 61 -9.68 -11.39 -22.83
N PRO A 62 -10.33 -10.31 -23.27
CA PRO A 62 -10.79 -9.23 -22.39
C PRO A 62 -11.73 -9.74 -21.28
N LEU A 63 -11.46 -9.34 -20.03
CA LEU A 63 -12.40 -9.56 -18.93
C LEU A 63 -13.53 -8.54 -19.00
N LEU A 64 -14.77 -9.00 -19.12
CA LEU A 64 -15.93 -8.13 -19.30
C LEU A 64 -16.70 -7.93 -17.99
N MET A 65 -17.00 -6.67 -17.68
CA MET A 65 -17.88 -6.26 -16.60
C MET A 65 -19.36 -6.50 -16.98
N THR A 66 -20.26 -6.40 -16.00
CA THR A 66 -21.71 -6.64 -16.19
C THR A 66 -22.35 -5.73 -17.25
N ASP A 67 -21.78 -4.55 -17.50
CA ASP A 67 -22.23 -3.61 -18.52
C ASP A 67 -21.64 -3.86 -19.92
N GLY A 68 -20.85 -4.94 -20.07
CA GLY A 68 -20.20 -5.32 -21.32
C GLY A 68 -18.90 -4.56 -21.62
N THR A 69 -18.48 -3.63 -20.76
CA THR A 69 -17.18 -2.95 -20.89
C THR A 69 -16.05 -3.85 -20.39
N GLN A 70 -14.85 -3.70 -20.94
CA GLN A 70 -13.68 -4.41 -20.42
C GLN A 70 -13.30 -3.85 -19.05
N LEU A 71 -13.03 -4.73 -18.08
CA LEU A 71 -12.42 -4.36 -16.81
C LEU A 71 -11.11 -3.64 -17.08
N ASN A 72 -11.05 -2.38 -16.71
CA ASN A 72 -9.90 -1.50 -16.89
C ASN A 72 -9.60 -0.81 -15.57
N TYR A 73 -8.55 -1.24 -14.86
CA TYR A 73 -8.18 -0.63 -13.59
C TYR A 73 -7.60 0.76 -13.82
N THR A 74 -8.21 1.79 -13.23
CA THR A 74 -7.75 3.18 -13.34
C THR A 74 -7.21 3.68 -12.01
N PRO A 75 -6.10 4.45 -11.96
CA PRO A 75 -5.56 4.95 -10.69
C PRO A 75 -6.53 5.80 -9.86
N HIS A 76 -7.34 6.61 -10.54
CA HIS A 76 -8.31 7.49 -9.90
C HIS A 76 -9.37 6.71 -9.11
N ILE A 77 -9.70 7.22 -7.92
CA ILE A 77 -10.82 6.75 -7.08
C ILE A 77 -11.74 7.93 -6.83
N THR A 78 -13.00 7.80 -7.25
CA THR A 78 -13.99 8.89 -7.21
C THR A 78 -14.34 9.29 -5.79
N SER A 79 -14.72 8.33 -4.93
CA SER A 79 -15.09 8.62 -3.54
C SER A 79 -15.06 7.38 -2.64
N LEU A 80 -14.83 7.59 -1.34
CA LEU A 80 -15.01 6.53 -0.32
C LEU A 80 -16.39 6.56 0.35
N PHE A 81 -17.02 7.73 0.42
CA PHE A 81 -18.18 7.97 1.28
C PHE A 81 -19.30 8.78 0.61
N ASP A 82 -19.20 9.07 -0.69
CA ASP A 82 -20.26 9.77 -1.42
C ASP A 82 -21.17 8.77 -2.12
N ALA A 83 -22.32 8.49 -1.50
CA ALA A 83 -23.30 7.56 -2.06
C ALA A 83 -23.98 8.08 -3.35
N SER A 84 -23.91 9.38 -3.64
CA SER A 84 -24.46 9.98 -4.86
C SER A 84 -23.52 9.84 -6.07
N ASN A 85 -22.22 9.69 -5.79
CA ASN A 85 -21.18 9.45 -6.78
C ASN A 85 -20.14 8.47 -6.22
N PRO A 86 -20.51 7.18 -6.05
CA PRO A 86 -19.63 6.19 -5.41
C PRO A 86 -18.47 5.80 -6.34
N ALA A 87 -17.36 5.35 -5.75
CA ALA A 87 -16.30 4.72 -6.53
C ALA A 87 -16.80 3.50 -7.31
N LYS A 88 -16.30 3.36 -8.53
CA LYS A 88 -16.63 2.23 -9.41
C LYS A 88 -15.75 1.02 -9.10
N SER A 89 -16.23 -0.16 -9.49
CA SER A 89 -15.53 -1.42 -9.21
C SER A 89 -14.15 -1.56 -9.89
N ASN A 90 -13.86 -0.73 -10.89
CA ASN A 90 -12.58 -0.71 -11.60
C ASN A 90 -11.67 0.46 -11.18
N GLU A 91 -12.05 1.26 -10.18
CA GLU A 91 -11.26 2.39 -9.71
C GLU A 91 -10.22 1.97 -8.65
N GLY A 92 -9.07 2.64 -8.68
CA GLY A 92 -7.84 2.30 -7.97
C GLY A 92 -7.04 1.18 -8.65
N VAL A 93 -5.72 1.21 -8.53
CA VAL A 93 -4.87 0.08 -8.98
C VAL A 93 -4.80 -1.01 -7.92
N ARG A 94 -4.69 -2.28 -8.34
CA ARG A 94 -4.62 -3.44 -7.44
C ARG A 94 -3.19 -3.94 -7.28
N SER A 95 -2.80 -4.31 -6.07
CA SER A 95 -1.45 -4.85 -5.84
C SER A 95 -1.39 -6.34 -6.21
N VAL A 96 -0.34 -6.73 -6.92
CA VAL A 96 0.07 -8.12 -7.21
C VAL A 96 1.50 -8.37 -6.77
N LYS A 97 1.96 -7.62 -5.77
CA LYS A 97 3.29 -7.76 -5.18
C LYS A 97 3.53 -9.17 -4.63
N TYR A 98 2.49 -9.77 -4.05
CA TYR A 98 2.50 -11.16 -3.64
C TYR A 98 1.77 -11.97 -4.72
N GLU A 99 2.49 -12.91 -5.31
CA GLU A 99 1.99 -13.72 -6.42
C GLU A 99 0.85 -14.65 -5.97
N TYR A 100 -0.09 -14.88 -6.88
CA TYR A 100 -1.22 -15.77 -6.66
C TYR A 100 -0.95 -17.13 -7.29
N ALA A 101 -1.11 -18.21 -6.53
CA ALA A 101 -1.02 -19.57 -7.04
C ALA A 101 -2.20 -19.90 -7.96
N ASP A 102 -1.95 -20.71 -8.99
CA ASP A 102 -3.03 -21.29 -9.79
C ASP A 102 -3.84 -22.27 -8.94
N GLY A 103 -5.17 -22.18 -8.99
CA GLY A 103 -6.07 -22.92 -8.12
C GLY A 103 -6.18 -22.37 -6.70
N LEU A 104 -5.69 -21.14 -6.44
CA LEU A 104 -5.75 -20.51 -5.12
C LEU A 104 -7.19 -20.51 -4.58
N GLN A 105 -7.36 -21.09 -3.39
CA GLN A 105 -8.62 -21.20 -2.69
C GLN A 105 -8.42 -21.05 -1.19
N GLY A 106 -9.40 -20.47 -0.51
CA GLY A 106 -9.44 -20.33 0.93
C GLY A 106 -8.83 -19.02 1.41
N GLU A 107 -8.61 -18.98 2.71
CA GLU A 107 -8.34 -17.74 3.44
C GLU A 107 -6.85 -17.38 3.49
N CYS A 108 -5.96 -18.21 2.96
CA CYS A 108 -4.52 -18.00 3.02
C CYS A 108 -3.89 -18.25 1.66
N MET A 109 -3.05 -17.33 1.24
CA MET A 109 -2.07 -17.52 0.18
C MET A 109 -0.84 -18.22 0.76
N ASP A 110 -0.12 -18.98 -0.08
CA ASP A 110 1.07 -19.75 0.32
C ASP A 110 2.34 -18.88 0.48
N ASN A 111 2.26 -17.56 0.26
CA ASN A 111 3.43 -16.69 0.42
C ASN A 111 3.71 -16.37 1.89
N ASP A 112 4.99 -16.17 2.20
CA ASP A 112 5.41 -15.55 3.45
C ASP A 112 5.07 -14.05 3.46
N TYR A 113 4.43 -13.58 4.53
CA TYR A 113 4.24 -12.14 4.74
C TYR A 113 5.53 -11.52 5.30
N VAL A 114 6.08 -10.55 4.56
CA VAL A 114 7.32 -9.90 4.96
C VAL A 114 7.08 -9.00 6.17
N VAL A 115 7.70 -9.34 7.30
CA VAL A 115 7.72 -8.49 8.52
C VAL A 115 8.98 -7.64 8.54
N TYR A 116 10.13 -8.25 8.26
CA TYR A 116 11.42 -7.58 8.12
C TYR A 116 12.16 -8.14 6.92
N ARG A 117 12.85 -7.27 6.21
CA ARG A 117 13.79 -7.67 5.16
C ARG A 117 14.96 -6.70 5.07
N TYR A 118 16.04 -7.15 4.45
CA TYR A 118 17.31 -6.46 4.47
C TYR A 118 17.25 -5.02 3.93
N ALA A 119 16.43 -4.75 2.91
CA ALA A 119 16.25 -3.39 2.39
C ALA A 119 15.73 -2.41 3.46
N ASP A 120 14.87 -2.83 4.38
CA ASP A 120 14.38 -1.95 5.45
C ASP A 120 15.53 -1.61 6.41
N ILE A 121 16.40 -2.57 6.72
CA ILE A 121 17.60 -2.34 7.54
C ILE A 121 18.55 -1.33 6.87
N LEU A 122 18.82 -1.51 5.58
CA LEU A 122 19.64 -0.59 4.78
C LEU A 122 19.06 0.83 4.79
N MET A 123 17.77 0.96 4.51
CA MET A 123 17.11 2.26 4.42
C MET A 123 16.91 2.93 5.79
N MET A 124 16.69 2.16 6.87
CA MET A 124 16.67 2.70 8.24
C MET A 124 18.04 3.26 8.63
N LYS A 125 19.13 2.54 8.33
CA LYS A 125 20.49 3.02 8.55
C LYS A 125 20.79 4.27 7.70
N GLY A 126 20.41 4.24 6.43
CA GLY A 126 20.58 5.38 5.52
C GLY A 126 19.81 6.62 5.97
N GLU A 127 18.56 6.47 6.39
CA GLU A 127 17.78 7.57 6.99
C GLU A 127 18.47 8.14 8.23
N ALA A 128 18.98 7.29 9.13
CA ALA A 128 19.69 7.74 10.32
C ALA A 128 20.94 8.55 9.98
N LEU A 129 21.69 8.15 8.94
CA LEU A 129 22.87 8.87 8.44
C LEU A 129 22.49 10.24 7.85
N VAL A 130 21.43 10.31 7.04
CA VAL A 130 20.94 11.58 6.49
C VAL A 130 20.50 12.53 7.59
N ARG A 131 19.81 12.04 8.62
CA ARG A 131 19.42 12.85 9.79
C ARG A 131 20.62 13.35 10.61
N GLN A 132 21.76 12.67 10.54
CA GLN A 132 23.01 13.09 11.16
C GLN A 132 23.82 14.06 10.29
N GLY A 133 23.35 14.38 9.07
CA GLY A 133 24.06 15.25 8.14
C GLY A 133 25.13 14.52 7.31
N HIS A 134 25.00 13.20 7.16
CA HIS A 134 25.94 12.35 6.39
C HIS A 134 25.27 11.65 5.19
N PRO A 135 24.62 12.38 4.26
CA PRO A 135 23.96 11.77 3.11
C PRO A 135 24.92 10.98 2.21
N GLU A 136 26.18 11.39 2.10
CA GLU A 136 27.22 10.69 1.35
C GLU A 136 27.43 9.25 1.81
N LEU A 137 27.25 8.97 3.11
CA LEU A 137 27.35 7.63 3.67
C LEU A 137 26.07 6.80 3.46
N ALA A 138 24.94 7.46 3.19
CA ALA A 138 23.65 6.81 2.95
C ALA A 138 23.49 6.37 1.48
N VAL A 139 24.08 7.11 0.53
CA VAL A 139 24.06 6.81 -0.92
C VAL A 139 24.28 5.33 -1.25
N PRO A 140 25.36 4.67 -0.80
CA PRO A 140 25.58 3.27 -1.15
C PRO A 140 24.46 2.33 -0.64
N LEU A 141 23.87 2.63 0.52
CA LEU A 141 22.79 1.81 1.11
C LEU A 141 21.49 1.93 0.31
N PHE A 142 21.14 3.13 -0.12
CA PHE A 142 19.96 3.36 -0.95
C PHE A 142 20.15 2.83 -2.37
N ASN A 143 21.34 2.99 -2.96
CA ASN A 143 21.62 2.51 -4.31
C ASN A 143 21.70 0.98 -4.38
N GLU A 144 22.08 0.29 -3.31
CA GLU A 144 21.96 -1.16 -3.22
C GLU A 144 20.49 -1.61 -3.43
N VAL A 145 19.53 -0.94 -2.77
CA VAL A 145 18.10 -1.20 -2.93
C VAL A 145 17.59 -0.75 -4.30
N ARG A 146 18.02 0.43 -4.76
CA ARG A 146 17.55 1.07 -6.00
C ARG A 146 18.08 0.40 -7.26
N SER A 147 19.22 -0.28 -7.22
CA SER A 147 19.86 -0.90 -8.38
C SER A 147 18.92 -1.81 -9.19
N ARG A 148 17.92 -2.43 -8.54
CA ARG A 148 16.94 -3.29 -9.20
C ARG A 148 15.80 -2.55 -9.89
N THR A 149 15.59 -1.26 -9.62
CA THR A 149 14.40 -0.52 -10.08
C THR A 149 14.48 -0.10 -11.56
N GLY A 150 15.68 -0.16 -12.15
CA GLY A 150 15.93 0.35 -13.51
C GLY A 150 16.12 1.87 -13.59
N LEU A 151 16.05 2.57 -12.45
CA LEU A 151 16.25 4.02 -12.37
C LEU A 151 17.72 4.37 -12.14
N PRO A 152 18.16 5.61 -12.48
CA PRO A 152 19.50 6.08 -12.14
C PRO A 152 19.75 6.06 -10.64
N ASP A 153 20.99 5.76 -10.25
CA ASP A 153 21.47 5.83 -8.87
C ASP A 153 21.24 7.20 -8.25
N TYR A 154 20.91 7.23 -6.96
CA TYR A 154 20.87 8.46 -6.19
C TYR A 154 22.27 9.02 -5.96
N THR A 155 22.33 10.34 -5.89
CA THR A 155 23.43 11.13 -5.34
C THR A 155 23.07 11.63 -3.95
N ALA A 156 24.05 12.20 -3.23
CA ALA A 156 23.82 12.71 -1.88
C ALA A 156 22.76 13.84 -1.84
N SER A 157 22.65 14.65 -2.90
CA SER A 157 21.64 15.71 -2.99
C SER A 157 20.22 15.20 -3.18
N ASP A 158 20.06 13.98 -3.70
CA ASP A 158 18.73 13.39 -3.91
C ASP A 158 18.13 12.86 -2.59
N LEU A 159 18.97 12.47 -1.63
CA LEU A 159 18.57 11.87 -0.35
C LEU A 159 18.08 12.92 0.67
N THR A 160 17.05 13.67 0.30
CA THR A 160 16.27 14.50 1.22
C THR A 160 15.34 13.64 2.10
N LEU A 161 14.88 14.17 3.25
CA LEU A 161 13.93 13.42 4.09
C LEU A 161 12.60 13.13 3.39
N ASP A 162 12.13 14.03 2.52
CA ASP A 162 10.92 13.80 1.74
C ASP A 162 11.13 12.69 0.70
N GLU A 163 12.29 12.66 0.03
CA GLU A 163 12.61 11.59 -0.92
C GLU A 163 12.77 10.24 -0.21
N ILE A 164 13.40 10.21 0.97
CA ILE A 164 13.51 8.97 1.76
C ILE A 164 12.13 8.47 2.18
N TYR A 165 11.25 9.37 2.61
CA TYR A 165 9.87 9.03 2.94
C TYR A 165 9.15 8.41 1.73
N ASP A 166 9.34 8.95 0.54
CA ASP A 166 8.68 8.46 -0.67
C ASP A 166 9.32 7.19 -1.24
N GLU A 167 10.64 7.05 -1.16
CA GLU A 167 11.33 5.82 -1.55
C GLU A 167 10.96 4.66 -0.64
N ARG A 168 10.84 4.88 0.68
CA ARG A 168 10.28 3.88 1.60
C ARG A 168 8.83 3.53 1.24
N GLY A 169 8.04 4.52 0.83
CA GLY A 169 6.69 4.31 0.33
C GLY A 169 6.65 3.36 -0.86
N ARG A 170 7.46 3.64 -1.90
CA ARG A 170 7.55 2.80 -3.10
C ARG A 170 8.08 1.39 -2.81
N GLU A 171 9.14 1.34 -2.01
CA GLU A 171 9.84 0.10 -1.70
C GLU A 171 8.98 -0.87 -0.88
N PHE A 172 8.32 -0.37 0.16
CA PHE A 172 7.58 -1.18 1.15
C PHE A 172 6.07 -1.12 0.99
N ALA A 173 5.58 -0.76 -0.21
CA ALA A 173 4.16 -0.77 -0.50
C ALA A 173 3.54 -2.12 -0.09
N TRP A 174 2.47 -2.05 0.72
CA TRP A 174 1.71 -3.20 1.22
C TRP A 174 2.45 -4.17 2.17
N GLU A 175 3.57 -3.73 2.75
CA GLU A 175 4.31 -4.46 3.80
C GLU A 175 4.06 -3.93 5.23
N GLY A 176 3.00 -3.14 5.44
CA GLY A 176 2.57 -2.74 6.79
C GLY A 176 3.38 -1.62 7.46
N LEU A 177 4.36 -1.03 6.79
CA LEU A 177 5.26 -0.01 7.38
C LEU A 177 4.75 1.44 7.30
N ARG A 178 3.91 1.76 6.29
CA ARG A 178 3.61 3.15 5.90
C ARG A 178 3.04 4.01 7.03
N ARG A 179 2.20 3.46 7.92
CA ARG A 179 1.62 4.21 9.06
C ARG A 179 2.71 4.70 10.01
N GLN A 180 3.69 3.85 10.32
CA GLN A 180 4.78 4.20 11.23
C GLN A 180 5.67 5.27 10.60
N ASP A 181 6.00 5.13 9.32
CA ASP A 181 6.75 6.13 8.58
C ASP A 181 6.02 7.48 8.53
N MET A 182 4.72 7.50 8.19
CA MET A 182 3.92 8.71 8.22
C MET A 182 3.99 9.45 9.57
N ILE A 183 3.95 8.73 10.69
CA ILE A 183 4.04 9.34 12.02
C ILE A 183 5.45 9.89 12.27
N ARG A 184 6.49 9.10 11.98
CA ARG A 184 7.90 9.47 12.22
C ARG A 184 8.38 10.63 11.36
N PHE A 185 7.84 10.77 10.15
CA PHE A 185 8.12 11.87 9.24
C PHE A 185 7.16 13.06 9.41
N GLY A 186 6.21 13.01 10.36
CA GLY A 186 5.27 14.10 10.61
C GLY A 186 4.13 14.22 9.58
N LYS A 187 4.05 13.31 8.61
CA LYS A 187 3.08 13.32 7.51
C LYS A 187 1.71 12.71 7.84
N TRP A 188 1.56 12.05 9.00
CA TRP A 188 0.32 11.32 9.35
C TRP A 188 -0.93 12.21 9.36
N CYS A 189 -0.80 13.42 9.90
CA CYS A 189 -1.93 14.32 10.07
C CYS A 189 -2.29 15.06 8.77
N GLU A 190 -1.37 15.17 7.82
CA GLU A 190 -1.56 15.93 6.59
C GLU A 190 -2.78 15.43 5.77
N PRO A 191 -3.50 16.34 5.09
CA PRO A 191 -4.41 15.98 4.02
C PRO A 191 -3.79 15.04 2.99
N ARG A 192 -4.59 14.14 2.44
CA ARG A 192 -4.20 13.20 1.39
C ARG A 192 -5.43 12.76 0.59
N ASP A 193 -5.21 12.00 -0.47
CA ASP A 193 -6.31 11.46 -1.29
C ASP A 193 -7.39 10.83 -0.43
N LEU A 194 -8.64 11.14 -0.78
CA LEU A 194 -9.85 10.63 -0.14
C LEU A 194 -9.97 11.00 1.36
N LYS A 195 -9.05 11.82 1.87
CA LYS A 195 -9.03 12.38 3.22
C LYS A 195 -8.51 13.84 3.18
N PRO A 196 -9.35 14.77 2.69
CA PRO A 196 -8.93 16.15 2.40
C PRO A 196 -8.66 17.00 3.66
N ASN A 197 -9.10 16.53 4.83
CA ASN A 197 -8.96 17.26 6.08
C ASN A 197 -7.75 16.76 6.87
N GLU A 198 -7.09 17.71 7.55
CA GLU A 198 -6.07 17.40 8.53
C GLU A 198 -6.63 16.47 9.61
N SER A 199 -5.87 15.43 9.93
CA SER A 199 -6.20 14.50 11.00
C SER A 199 -5.87 15.13 12.35
N PRO A 200 -6.74 15.00 13.35
CA PRO A 200 -6.38 15.39 14.71
C PRO A 200 -5.16 14.62 15.22
N GLU A 201 -4.28 15.31 15.94
CA GLU A 201 -3.01 14.78 16.46
C GLU A 201 -3.16 13.47 17.26
N TYR A 202 -4.26 13.34 18.02
CA TYR A 202 -4.51 12.13 18.83
C TYR A 202 -4.66 10.85 17.99
N THR A 203 -4.95 10.97 16.68
CA THR A 203 -5.09 9.82 15.79
C THR A 203 -3.77 9.10 15.46
N LYS A 204 -2.63 9.65 15.90
CA LYS A 204 -1.32 8.96 15.88
C LYS A 204 -1.31 7.72 16.78
N LEU A 205 -2.17 7.66 17.80
CA LEU A 205 -2.41 6.48 18.62
C LEU A 205 -3.81 5.93 18.33
N TYR A 206 -3.99 4.61 18.37
CA TYR A 206 -5.33 4.02 18.27
C TYR A 206 -6.12 4.21 19.58
N PRO A 207 -7.45 4.25 19.53
CA PRO A 207 -8.25 4.22 20.76
C PRO A 207 -8.09 2.88 21.47
N ILE A 208 -8.11 2.91 22.80
CA ILE A 208 -8.28 1.68 23.59
C ILE A 208 -9.71 1.17 23.36
N PRO A 209 -9.90 -0.11 22.98
CA PRO A 209 -11.23 -0.64 22.66
C PRO A 209 -12.22 -0.49 23.81
N THR A 210 -13.42 0.01 23.51
CA THR A 210 -14.47 0.30 24.51
C THR A 210 -14.88 -0.93 25.32
N ASN A 211 -14.97 -2.11 24.68
CA ASN A 211 -15.28 -3.36 25.37
C ASN A 211 -14.23 -3.73 26.42
N ILE A 212 -12.95 -3.47 26.14
CA ILE A 212 -11.85 -3.73 27.08
C ILE A 212 -11.89 -2.75 28.25
N ARG A 213 -12.16 -1.46 27.99
CA ARG A 213 -12.34 -0.45 29.06
C ARG A 213 -13.56 -0.73 29.95
N LYS A 214 -14.65 -1.27 29.38
CA LYS A 214 -15.82 -1.71 30.17
C LYS A 214 -15.48 -2.85 31.14
N THR A 215 -14.59 -3.75 30.75
CA THR A 215 -14.17 -4.87 31.61
C THR A 215 -13.06 -4.50 32.59
N ASN A 216 -12.26 -3.47 32.29
CA ASN A 216 -11.17 -3.00 33.14
C ASN A 216 -11.22 -1.47 33.25
N VAL A 217 -11.91 -0.99 34.29
CA VAL A 217 -12.12 0.45 34.56
C VAL A 217 -10.84 1.22 34.91
N ASN A 218 -9.72 0.53 35.16
CA ASN A 218 -8.43 1.18 35.38
C ASN A 218 -7.77 1.66 34.08
N LEU A 219 -8.24 1.18 32.90
CA LEU A 219 -7.74 1.61 31.61
C LEU A 219 -8.32 2.98 31.23
N LYS A 220 -7.46 3.99 31.29
CA LYS A 220 -7.79 5.35 30.82
C LYS A 220 -7.61 5.44 29.32
N GLN A 221 -8.51 6.14 28.64
CA GLN A 221 -8.44 6.36 27.21
C GLN A 221 -7.20 7.18 26.82
N ASN A 222 -6.72 6.97 25.59
CA ASN A 222 -5.76 7.88 24.96
C ASN A 222 -6.40 9.26 24.78
N SER A 223 -5.67 10.32 25.16
CA SER A 223 -6.17 11.70 25.10
C SER A 223 -6.76 12.04 23.72
N GLY A 224 -7.92 12.69 23.67
CA GLY A 224 -8.60 13.12 22.45
C GLY A 224 -9.70 12.19 21.94
N TYR A 225 -9.71 10.92 22.36
CA TYR A 225 -10.82 10.00 22.06
C TYR A 225 -11.97 10.15 23.08
N PRO A 226 -13.23 9.90 22.68
CA PRO A 226 -14.34 9.87 23.60
C PRO A 226 -14.19 8.73 24.61
N ASP A 227 -14.79 8.94 25.79
CA ASP A 227 -14.83 7.95 26.86
C ASP A 227 -15.72 6.76 26.55
#